data_AF-A0A858X482-F1
#
_entry.id   AF-A0A858X482-F1
#
_cell.length_a   1.000
_cell.length_b   1.000
_cell.length_c   1.000
_cell.angle_alpha   90.00
_cell.angle_beta   90.00
_cell.angle_gamma   90.00
#
_symmetry.space_group_name_H-M   'P 1'
#
loop_
_entity.id
_entity.type
_entity.pdbx_description
1 polymer ?
#
loop_
_entity_poly.entity_id
_entity_poly.type
_entity_poly.pdbx_seq_one_letter_code
_entity_poly.pdbx_strand_id
1 'polypeptide(L)'
;MVTITAGQLRTLAPRGRADILDAVARGDAVLAKYAITTPSRLCHFLAQIAHESAGFRTTEEYASGAAYEGRRDLGNVIRGDGIRYKGRGVLQLTGRANYRAYGKRLALDLEGNPEMAAVPAISLQIACEYWKAKGLNALADRDDITGITRKINGGANGLIDRRKYLAKARALWGAAPIETPKSEDEVRELQQDLVALGYELTVDGFDGKKTEAAIRAVQKQAGVLVDGLAGPATKDAIRKRLERRTAGGEPPADKTIIDVLKTPEGMATGGGILTTILGAAANPGPLQWAIAGVVVVALAVGVAYLVRSMRRADA
;
A
#
# COMPACT_ATOMS: atom_id res chain seq x y z
N MET A 1 0.64 -24.47 22.22
CA MET A 1 0.63 -24.30 20.75
C MET A 1 -0.81 -24.51 20.30
N VAL A 2 -1.31 -23.71 19.36
CA VAL A 2 -2.66 -23.92 18.81
C VAL A 2 -2.63 -25.16 17.92
N THR A 3 -3.49 -26.14 18.21
CA THR A 3 -3.61 -27.36 17.40
C THR A 3 -4.37 -27.08 16.11
N ILE A 4 -3.85 -27.60 15.00
CA ILE A 4 -4.45 -27.49 13.67
C ILE A 4 -5.03 -28.84 13.28
N THR A 5 -6.29 -28.88 12.86
CA THR A 5 -6.90 -30.11 12.33
C THR A 5 -7.18 -30.00 10.83
N ALA A 6 -7.18 -31.14 10.14
CA ALA A 6 -7.56 -31.20 8.73
C ALA A 6 -9.00 -30.67 8.50
N GLY A 7 -9.91 -30.87 9.46
CA GLY A 7 -11.27 -30.33 9.42
C GLY A 7 -11.31 -28.81 9.45
N GLN A 8 -10.54 -28.17 10.34
CA GLN A 8 -10.43 -26.70 10.38
C GLN A 8 -9.80 -26.16 9.08
N LEU A 9 -8.76 -26.82 8.56
CA LEU A 9 -8.17 -26.44 7.28
C LEU A 9 -9.13 -26.61 6.11
N ARG A 10 -10.03 -27.61 6.15
CA ARG A 10 -11.12 -27.77 5.18
C ARG A 10 -12.09 -26.59 5.24
N THR A 11 -12.41 -26.10 6.44
CA THR A 11 -13.24 -24.89 6.60
C THR A 11 -12.54 -23.64 6.06
N LEU A 12 -11.23 -23.50 6.29
CA LEU A 12 -10.42 -22.42 5.74
C LEU A 12 -10.40 -22.46 4.20
N ALA A 13 -10.16 -23.64 3.63
CA ALA A 13 -9.98 -23.88 2.20
C ALA A 13 -10.76 -25.12 1.73
N PRO A 14 -12.06 -24.97 1.40
CA PRO A 14 -12.95 -26.11 1.10
C PRO A 14 -12.52 -26.99 -0.07
N ARG A 15 -11.82 -26.39 -1.05
CA ARG A 15 -11.36 -27.08 -2.26
C ARG A 15 -9.90 -27.57 -2.17
N GLY A 16 -9.25 -27.46 -1.02
CA GLY A 16 -7.85 -27.89 -0.85
C GLY A 16 -7.66 -29.38 -1.08
N ARG A 17 -6.51 -29.79 -1.61
CA ARG A 17 -6.16 -31.21 -1.78
C ARG A 17 -5.88 -31.86 -0.43
N ALA A 18 -6.40 -33.06 -0.20
CA ALA A 18 -6.38 -33.69 1.12
C ALA A 18 -4.96 -33.89 1.68
N ASP A 19 -4.03 -34.38 0.87
CA ASP A 19 -2.62 -34.55 1.23
C ASP A 19 -1.91 -33.25 1.63
N ILE A 20 -2.26 -32.11 1.01
CA ILE A 20 -1.70 -30.80 1.36
C ILE A 20 -2.25 -30.35 2.71
N LEU A 21 -3.57 -30.42 2.89
CA LEU A 21 -4.20 -30.04 4.16
C LEU A 21 -3.69 -30.93 5.30
N ASP A 22 -3.56 -32.23 5.06
CA ASP A 22 -3.07 -33.20 6.04
C ASP A 22 -1.61 -32.94 6.43
N ALA A 23 -0.76 -32.54 5.48
CA ALA A 23 0.62 -32.17 5.78
C ALA A 23 0.70 -30.91 6.63
N VAL A 24 -0.18 -29.93 6.40
CA VAL A 24 -0.29 -28.71 7.23
C VAL A 24 -0.84 -29.06 8.62
N ALA A 25 -1.87 -29.90 8.72
CA ALA A 25 -2.44 -30.33 9.99
C ALA A 25 -1.45 -31.11 10.86
N ARG A 26 -0.60 -31.94 10.26
CA ARG A 26 0.49 -32.65 10.96
C ARG A 26 1.76 -31.80 11.14
N GLY A 27 1.71 -30.53 10.76
CA GLY A 27 2.85 -29.62 10.69
C GLY A 27 3.28 -29.01 12.02
N ASP A 28 2.63 -29.33 13.14
CA ASP A 28 2.85 -28.71 14.45
C ASP A 28 4.34 -28.65 14.84
N ALA A 29 5.07 -29.75 14.73
CA ALA A 29 6.51 -29.78 15.04
C ALA A 29 7.34 -28.84 14.15
N VAL A 30 6.97 -28.73 12.87
CA VAL A 30 7.63 -27.82 11.92
C VAL A 30 7.31 -26.37 12.31
N LEU A 31 6.05 -26.03 12.55
CA LEU A 31 5.64 -24.67 12.95
C LEU A 31 6.30 -24.23 14.27
N ALA A 32 6.43 -25.15 15.23
CA ALA A 32 7.13 -24.92 16.51
C ALA A 32 8.58 -24.51 16.28
N LYS A 33 9.31 -25.24 15.43
CA LYS A 33 10.72 -24.98 15.11
C LYS A 33 10.95 -23.54 14.61
N TYR A 34 9.95 -22.93 13.98
CA TYR A 34 10.01 -21.57 13.43
C TYR A 34 9.27 -20.51 14.27
N ALA A 35 8.85 -20.86 15.48
CA ALA A 35 8.11 -19.99 16.40
C ALA A 35 6.81 -19.42 15.81
N ILE A 36 6.16 -20.16 14.90
CA ILE A 36 4.84 -19.84 14.34
C ILE A 36 3.77 -20.48 15.23
N THR A 37 3.75 -20.05 16.49
CA THR A 37 3.03 -20.76 17.57
C THR A 37 1.94 -19.93 18.25
N THR A 38 1.95 -18.61 18.06
CA THR A 38 0.90 -17.72 18.56
C THR A 38 -0.28 -17.71 17.59
N PRO A 39 -1.53 -17.49 18.07
CA PRO A 39 -2.69 -17.36 17.20
C PRO A 39 -2.48 -16.37 16.05
N SER A 40 -1.88 -15.20 16.33
CA SER A 40 -1.64 -14.18 15.29
C SER A 40 -0.67 -14.70 14.21
N ARG A 41 0.50 -15.21 14.62
CA ARG A 41 1.50 -15.74 13.67
C ARG A 41 0.94 -16.87 12.83
N LEU A 42 0.21 -17.80 13.45
CA LEU A 42 -0.43 -18.92 12.77
C LEU A 42 -1.45 -18.44 11.75
N CYS A 43 -2.37 -17.55 12.14
CA CYS A 43 -3.42 -17.07 11.24
C CYS A 43 -2.84 -16.31 10.04
N HIS A 44 -1.85 -15.44 10.26
CA HIS A 44 -1.15 -14.77 9.17
C HIS A 44 -0.40 -15.74 8.26
N PHE A 45 0.32 -16.70 8.83
CA PHE A 45 1.03 -17.71 8.05
C PHE A 45 0.07 -18.53 7.17
N LEU A 46 -0.99 -19.08 7.77
CA LEU A 46 -2.01 -19.85 7.05
C LEU A 46 -2.69 -19.04 5.96
N ALA A 47 -2.98 -17.76 6.21
CA ALA A 47 -3.60 -16.89 5.22
C ALA A 47 -2.72 -16.70 3.98
N GLN A 48 -1.42 -16.53 4.17
CA GLN A 48 -0.47 -16.34 3.08
C GLN A 48 -0.30 -17.63 2.27
N ILE A 49 -0.04 -18.76 2.93
CA ILE A 49 0.17 -20.03 2.22
C ILE A 49 -1.12 -20.53 1.55
N ALA A 50 -2.29 -20.24 2.12
CA ALA A 50 -3.57 -20.54 1.47
C ALA A 50 -3.72 -19.74 0.17
N HIS A 51 -3.42 -18.44 0.18
CA HIS A 51 -3.49 -17.62 -1.04
C HIS A 51 -2.52 -18.10 -2.12
N GLU A 52 -1.24 -18.28 -1.78
CA GLU A 52 -0.17 -18.64 -2.72
C GLU A 52 -0.33 -20.06 -3.32
N SER A 53 -1.06 -20.95 -2.64
CA SER A 53 -1.36 -22.32 -3.11
C SER A 53 -2.75 -22.46 -3.73
N ALA A 54 -3.40 -21.35 -4.06
CA ALA A 54 -4.75 -21.29 -4.61
C ALA A 54 -5.79 -22.01 -3.72
N GLY A 55 -5.69 -21.82 -2.40
CA GLY A 55 -6.49 -22.49 -1.38
C GLY A 55 -6.05 -23.93 -1.15
N PHE A 56 -4.73 -24.19 -1.09
CA PHE A 56 -4.13 -25.52 -0.96
C PHE A 56 -4.55 -26.50 -2.06
N ARG A 57 -4.86 -26.00 -3.27
CA ARG A 57 -5.20 -26.86 -4.41
C ARG A 57 -3.97 -27.45 -5.09
N THR A 58 -2.82 -26.80 -4.93
CA THR A 58 -1.59 -27.21 -5.59
C THR A 58 -0.36 -26.81 -4.77
N THR A 59 0.70 -27.59 -4.91
CA THR A 59 2.08 -27.27 -4.50
C THR A 59 2.99 -27.08 -5.72
N GLU A 60 2.43 -26.95 -6.91
CA GLU A 60 3.15 -26.59 -8.12
C GLU A 60 2.39 -25.49 -8.84
N GLU A 61 3.11 -24.51 -9.39
CA GLU A 61 2.46 -23.57 -10.30
C GLU A 61 1.86 -24.31 -11.51
N TYR A 62 0.79 -23.74 -12.04
CA TYR A 62 0.14 -24.24 -13.26
C TYR A 62 0.93 -23.89 -14.52
N ALA A 63 1.77 -22.86 -14.47
CA ALA A 63 2.61 -22.47 -15.59
C ALA A 63 3.72 -23.51 -15.85
N SER A 64 4.21 -23.56 -17.09
CA SER A 64 5.28 -24.50 -17.47
C SER A 64 6.65 -24.16 -16.87
N GLY A 65 6.84 -22.93 -16.37
CA GLY A 65 8.14 -22.40 -15.96
C GLY A 65 9.00 -21.90 -17.12
N ALA A 66 8.58 -22.06 -18.39
CA ALA A 66 9.35 -21.61 -19.56
C ALA A 66 9.64 -20.09 -19.53
N ALA A 67 8.76 -19.30 -18.93
CA ALA A 67 8.96 -17.86 -18.74
C ALA A 67 10.13 -17.50 -17.81
N TYR A 68 10.64 -18.45 -17.01
CA TYR A 68 11.80 -18.25 -16.16
C TYR A 68 13.13 -18.62 -16.83
N GLU A 69 13.11 -19.11 -18.06
CA GLU A 69 14.32 -19.49 -18.79
C GLU A 69 15.25 -18.28 -18.96
N GLY A 70 16.55 -18.46 -18.67
CA GLY A 70 17.55 -17.39 -18.80
C GLY A 70 17.45 -16.26 -17.77
N ARG A 71 16.52 -16.30 -16.81
CA ARG A 71 16.38 -15.29 -15.75
C ARG A 71 17.57 -15.34 -14.79
N ARG A 72 18.56 -14.46 -15.05
CA ARG A 72 19.80 -14.37 -14.26
C ARG A 72 19.56 -14.01 -12.79
N ASP A 73 18.56 -13.19 -12.51
CA ASP A 73 18.15 -12.83 -11.14
C ASP A 73 17.61 -14.02 -10.34
N LEU A 74 17.10 -15.05 -11.02
CA LEU A 74 16.66 -16.34 -10.44
C LEU A 74 17.78 -17.39 -10.42
N GLY A 75 18.96 -17.06 -10.94
CA GLY A 75 20.06 -17.99 -11.13
C GLY A 75 19.85 -19.00 -12.26
N ASN A 76 18.85 -18.80 -13.11
CA ASN A 76 18.54 -19.67 -14.25
C ASN A 76 19.49 -19.35 -15.41
N VAL A 77 20.70 -19.90 -15.36
CA VAL A 77 21.79 -19.60 -16.30
C VAL A 77 22.18 -20.81 -17.16
N ILE A 78 21.61 -21.98 -16.89
CA ILE A 78 21.79 -23.20 -17.67
C ILE A 78 20.53 -23.44 -18.49
N ARG A 79 20.70 -23.86 -19.75
CA ARG A 79 19.57 -24.19 -20.64
C ARG A 79 18.65 -25.23 -19.98
N GLY A 80 17.36 -24.92 -19.92
CA GLY A 80 16.32 -25.76 -19.31
C GLY A 80 16.03 -25.44 -17.84
N ASP A 81 16.74 -24.47 -17.25
CA ASP A 81 16.53 -24.06 -15.86
C ASP A 81 15.13 -23.51 -15.59
N GLY A 82 14.50 -22.85 -16.56
CA GLY A 82 13.18 -22.27 -16.37
C GLY A 82 12.15 -23.31 -15.97
N ILE A 83 12.05 -24.37 -16.76
CA ILE A 83 11.12 -25.49 -16.51
C ILE A 83 11.58 -26.31 -15.30
N ARG A 84 12.90 -26.57 -15.17
CA ARG A 84 13.44 -27.37 -14.07
C ARG A 84 13.16 -26.74 -12.71
N TYR A 85 13.39 -25.43 -12.57
CA TYR A 85 13.22 -24.67 -11.34
C TYR A 85 11.98 -23.78 -11.36
N LYS A 86 10.90 -24.29 -11.97
CA LYS A 86 9.56 -23.70 -11.92
C LYS A 86 9.05 -23.57 -10.48
N GLY A 87 7.99 -22.79 -10.27
CA GLY A 87 7.37 -22.54 -8.97
C GLY A 87 6.83 -23.80 -8.30
N ARG A 88 7.29 -24.08 -7.08
CA ARG A 88 6.82 -25.19 -6.24
C ARG A 88 6.64 -24.81 -4.77
N GLY A 89 5.88 -25.64 -4.07
CA GLY A 89 5.50 -25.47 -2.68
C GLY A 89 4.39 -24.45 -2.47
N VAL A 90 3.89 -24.36 -1.24
CA VAL A 90 2.78 -23.50 -0.86
C VAL A 90 3.12 -22.00 -0.83
N LEU A 91 4.38 -21.62 -1.09
CA LEU A 91 4.84 -20.24 -1.30
C LEU A 91 5.62 -20.05 -2.62
N GLN A 92 5.48 -20.97 -3.59
CA GLN A 92 6.02 -20.82 -4.95
C GLN A 92 7.54 -20.52 -5.02
N LEU A 93 8.37 -21.37 -4.41
CA LEU A 93 9.82 -21.36 -4.56
C LEU A 93 10.18 -21.52 -6.05
N THR A 94 10.87 -20.52 -6.61
CA THR A 94 11.12 -20.42 -8.05
C THR A 94 12.58 -20.04 -8.31
N GLY A 95 13.24 -20.66 -9.30
CA GLY A 95 14.58 -20.31 -9.75
C GLY A 95 15.72 -21.07 -9.07
N ARG A 96 16.71 -21.52 -9.86
CA ARG A 96 17.84 -22.35 -9.42
C ARG A 96 18.52 -21.81 -8.16
N ALA A 97 18.78 -20.50 -8.10
CA ALA A 97 19.45 -19.89 -6.96
C ALA A 97 18.66 -20.08 -5.65
N ASN A 98 17.32 -19.98 -5.73
CA ASN A 98 16.45 -20.16 -4.58
C ASN A 98 16.38 -21.62 -4.15
N TYR A 99 16.26 -22.56 -5.10
CA TYR A 99 16.31 -24.00 -4.80
C TYR A 99 17.63 -24.38 -4.09
N ARG A 100 18.77 -23.92 -4.61
CA ARG A 100 20.08 -24.10 -3.96
C ARG A 100 20.11 -23.50 -2.54
N ALA A 101 19.68 -22.26 -2.39
CA ALA A 101 19.76 -21.54 -1.13
C ALA A 101 18.88 -22.17 -0.04
N TYR A 102 17.63 -22.51 -0.37
CA TYR A 102 16.72 -23.16 0.57
C TYR A 102 17.08 -24.61 0.83
N GLY A 103 17.60 -25.32 -0.18
CA GLY A 103 18.15 -26.67 -0.01
C GLY A 103 19.27 -26.69 1.03
N LYS A 104 20.23 -25.75 0.92
CA LYS A 104 21.31 -25.60 1.91
C LYS A 104 20.79 -25.29 3.32
N ARG A 105 19.80 -24.40 3.46
CA ARG A 105 19.22 -24.02 4.76
C ARG A 105 18.49 -25.18 5.45
N LEU A 106 17.90 -26.08 4.66
CA LEU A 106 17.12 -27.22 5.14
C LEU A 106 17.91 -28.53 5.16
N ALA A 107 19.16 -28.52 4.70
CA ALA A 107 19.96 -29.73 4.45
C ALA A 107 19.25 -30.73 3.53
N LEU A 108 18.66 -30.23 2.44
CA LEU A 108 17.98 -30.99 1.39
C LEU A 108 18.62 -30.69 0.03
N ASP A 109 18.78 -31.70 -0.83
CA ASP A 109 19.27 -31.49 -2.20
C ASP A 109 18.14 -31.05 -3.15
N LEU A 110 17.64 -29.84 -2.93
CA LEU A 110 16.59 -29.24 -3.76
C LEU A 110 17.10 -28.75 -5.12
N GLU A 111 18.40 -28.51 -5.29
CA GLU A 111 18.93 -28.13 -6.61
C GLU A 111 19.05 -29.35 -7.54
N GLY A 112 19.51 -30.49 -6.99
CA GLY A 112 19.53 -31.77 -7.70
C GLY A 112 18.14 -32.33 -7.94
N ASN A 113 17.25 -32.24 -6.94
CA ASN A 113 15.92 -32.87 -6.93
C ASN A 113 14.81 -31.82 -6.67
N PRO A 114 14.56 -30.88 -7.60
CA PRO A 114 13.65 -29.74 -7.37
C PRO A 114 12.19 -30.15 -7.13
N GLU A 115 11.73 -31.28 -7.66
CA GLU A 115 10.40 -31.84 -7.41
C GLU A 115 10.11 -32.11 -5.93
N MET A 116 11.14 -32.31 -5.10
CA MET A 116 10.98 -32.43 -3.65
C MET A 116 10.27 -31.20 -3.04
N ALA A 117 10.44 -30.02 -3.62
CA ALA A 117 9.77 -28.80 -3.13
C ALA A 117 8.24 -28.85 -3.29
N ALA A 118 7.71 -29.72 -4.15
CA ALA A 118 6.27 -29.94 -4.30
C ALA A 118 5.69 -30.94 -3.29
N VAL A 119 6.53 -31.76 -2.64
CA VAL A 119 6.08 -32.71 -1.62
C VAL A 119 5.47 -31.93 -0.45
N PRO A 120 4.21 -32.16 -0.05
CA PRO A 120 3.50 -31.30 0.92
C PRO A 120 4.25 -31.03 2.23
N ALA A 121 4.89 -32.04 2.82
CA ALA A 121 5.65 -31.88 4.06
C ALA A 121 6.92 -31.02 3.86
N ILE A 122 7.63 -31.20 2.75
CA ILE A 122 8.84 -30.43 2.42
C ILE A 122 8.45 -28.99 2.05
N SER A 123 7.39 -28.84 1.25
CA SER A 123 6.77 -27.56 0.91
C SER A 123 6.45 -26.71 2.15
N LEU A 124 5.87 -27.32 3.20
CA LEU A 124 5.60 -26.63 4.46
C LEU A 124 6.91 -26.19 5.16
N GLN A 125 7.93 -27.04 5.18
CA GLN A 125 9.24 -26.69 5.77
C GLN A 125 9.91 -25.54 5.04
N ILE A 126 9.87 -25.54 3.71
CA ILE A 126 10.36 -24.44 2.85
C ILE A 126 9.60 -23.15 3.19
N ALA A 127 8.28 -23.23 3.31
CA ALA A 127 7.46 -22.05 3.64
C ALA A 127 7.80 -21.47 5.02
N CYS A 128 8.05 -22.31 6.01
CA CYS A 128 8.44 -21.86 7.35
C CYS A 128 9.86 -21.26 7.40
N GLU A 129 10.82 -21.85 6.68
CA GLU A 129 12.17 -21.27 6.55
C GLU A 129 12.12 -19.92 5.81
N TYR A 130 11.27 -19.80 4.77
CA TYR A 130 11.04 -18.55 4.07
C TYR A 130 10.48 -17.49 5.02
N TRP A 131 9.45 -17.86 5.79
CA TRP A 131 8.80 -17.00 6.76
C TRP A 131 9.79 -16.45 7.79
N LYS A 132 10.65 -17.31 8.33
CA LYS A 132 11.73 -16.93 9.25
C LYS A 132 12.75 -16.03 8.57
N ALA A 133 13.26 -16.42 7.40
CA ALA A 133 14.29 -15.68 6.67
C ALA A 133 13.85 -14.25 6.31
N LYS A 134 12.55 -14.02 6.10
CA LYS A 134 11.97 -12.70 5.83
C LYS A 134 11.57 -11.91 7.10
N GLY A 135 11.68 -12.52 8.29
CA GLY A 135 11.33 -11.89 9.56
C GLY A 135 9.83 -11.61 9.70
N LEU A 136 8.98 -12.51 9.21
CA LEU A 136 7.54 -12.27 9.09
C LEU A 136 6.79 -12.44 10.43
N ASN A 137 7.35 -13.17 11.40
CA ASN A 137 6.80 -13.24 12.76
C ASN A 137 6.60 -11.85 13.37
N ALA A 138 7.59 -10.96 13.28
CA ALA A 138 7.51 -9.61 13.84
C ALA A 138 6.47 -8.72 13.14
N LEU A 139 6.09 -9.05 11.89
CA LEU A 139 5.00 -8.37 11.20
C LEU A 139 3.66 -8.94 11.65
N ALA A 140 3.55 -10.26 11.78
CA ALA A 140 2.34 -10.91 12.28
C ALA A 140 2.03 -10.54 13.74
N ASP A 141 3.05 -10.34 14.57
CA ASP A 141 2.89 -9.86 15.95
C ASP A 141 2.31 -8.44 16.01
N ARG A 142 2.55 -7.63 14.98
CA ARG A 142 1.99 -6.28 14.81
C ARG A 142 0.75 -6.26 13.94
N ASP A 143 0.24 -7.44 13.58
CA ASP A 143 -0.88 -7.62 12.65
C ASP A 143 -0.70 -6.97 11.25
N ASP A 144 0.54 -6.84 10.79
CA ASP A 144 0.84 -6.15 9.52
C ASP A 144 0.71 -7.08 8.31
N ILE A 145 -0.53 -7.46 7.95
CA ILE A 145 -0.80 -8.30 6.76
C ILE A 145 -0.28 -7.64 5.47
N THR A 146 -0.31 -6.32 5.40
CA THR A 146 0.15 -5.56 4.23
C THR A 146 1.67 -5.67 4.08
N GLY A 147 2.41 -5.48 5.16
CA GLY A 147 3.86 -5.67 5.20
C GLY A 147 4.28 -7.10 4.90
N ILE A 148 3.55 -8.09 5.40
CA ILE A 148 3.79 -9.50 5.09
C ILE A 148 3.58 -9.76 3.59
N THR A 149 2.45 -9.31 3.05
CA THR A 149 2.11 -9.48 1.63
C THR A 149 3.17 -8.88 0.71
N ARG A 150 3.64 -7.67 1.03
CA ARG A 150 4.73 -7.00 0.28
C ARG A 150 6.04 -7.76 0.33
N LYS A 151 6.40 -8.34 1.48
CA LYS A 151 7.63 -9.14 1.58
C LYS A 151 7.56 -10.47 0.83
N ILE A 152 6.36 -11.05 0.71
CA ILE A 152 6.15 -12.30 -0.03
C ILE A 152 6.09 -12.06 -1.54
N ASN A 153 5.27 -11.12 -1.98
CA ASN A 153 4.94 -10.93 -3.40
C ASN A 153 5.72 -9.77 -4.07
N GLY A 154 6.44 -8.95 -3.32
CA GLY A 154 7.08 -7.74 -3.84
C GLY A 154 6.11 -6.56 -4.05
N GLY A 155 4.84 -6.72 -3.68
CA GLY A 155 3.77 -5.74 -3.86
C GLY A 155 2.53 -6.07 -3.03
N ALA A 156 1.39 -5.46 -3.36
CA ALA A 156 0.11 -5.69 -2.66
C ALA A 156 -0.79 -6.73 -3.37
N ASN A 157 -0.28 -7.46 -4.37
CA ASN A 157 -1.11 -8.37 -5.17
C ASN A 157 -1.74 -9.46 -4.29
N GLY A 158 -3.04 -9.65 -4.47
CA GLY A 158 -3.82 -10.63 -3.73
C GLY A 158 -4.15 -10.27 -2.29
N LEU A 159 -3.83 -9.05 -1.82
CA LEU A 159 -4.04 -8.66 -0.42
C LEU A 159 -5.48 -8.87 0.07
N ILE A 160 -6.47 -8.58 -0.78
CA ILE A 160 -7.89 -8.74 -0.44
C ILE A 160 -8.21 -10.21 -0.14
N ASP A 161 -7.73 -11.12 -0.97
CA ASP A 161 -7.94 -12.54 -0.77
C ASP A 161 -7.18 -13.05 0.47
N ARG A 162 -5.96 -12.55 0.70
CA ARG A 162 -5.20 -12.84 1.94
C ARG A 162 -5.94 -12.35 3.19
N ARG A 163 -6.59 -11.18 3.15
CA ARG A 163 -7.44 -10.69 4.24
C ARG A 163 -8.65 -11.59 4.48
N LYS A 164 -9.28 -12.12 3.43
CA LYS A 164 -10.37 -13.10 3.56
C LYS A 164 -9.90 -14.38 4.25
N TYR A 165 -8.74 -14.92 3.86
CA TYR A 165 -8.18 -16.07 4.57
C TYR A 165 -7.78 -15.76 6.00
N LEU A 166 -7.21 -14.57 6.27
CA LEU A 166 -6.85 -14.16 7.63
C LEU A 166 -8.09 -14.08 8.53
N ALA A 167 -9.18 -13.49 8.06
CA ALA A 167 -10.44 -13.41 8.81
C ALA A 167 -10.99 -14.81 9.13
N LYS A 168 -11.01 -15.71 8.15
CA LYS A 168 -11.39 -17.12 8.37
C LYS A 168 -10.48 -17.83 9.36
N ALA A 169 -9.17 -17.65 9.24
CA ALA A 169 -8.20 -18.28 10.14
C ALA A 169 -8.38 -17.77 11.58
N ARG A 170 -8.59 -16.46 11.78
CA ARG A 170 -8.87 -15.88 13.09
C ARG A 170 -10.10 -16.48 13.74
N ALA A 171 -11.17 -16.67 12.97
CA ALA A 171 -12.40 -17.30 13.46
C ALA A 171 -12.18 -18.76 13.93
N LEU A 172 -11.22 -19.48 13.32
CA LEU A 172 -10.92 -20.87 13.66
C LEU A 172 -9.91 -21.02 14.81
N TRP A 173 -8.95 -20.11 14.91
CA TRP A 173 -7.78 -20.25 15.80
C TRP A 173 -7.59 -19.10 16.78
N GLY A 174 -8.61 -18.27 16.99
CA GLY A 174 -8.74 -17.41 18.16
C GLY A 174 -7.78 -16.22 18.23
N ALA A 175 -7.26 -15.74 17.10
CA ALA A 175 -6.64 -14.42 17.09
C ALA A 175 -7.74 -13.34 17.15
N ALA A 176 -7.65 -12.43 18.13
CA ALA A 176 -8.68 -11.44 18.47
C ALA A 176 -9.37 -10.86 17.21
N PRO A 177 -10.71 -10.79 17.15
CA PRO A 177 -11.40 -10.15 16.05
C PRO A 177 -10.91 -8.70 15.94
N ILE A 178 -10.57 -8.28 14.74
CA ILE A 178 -10.42 -6.85 14.44
C ILE A 178 -11.72 -6.44 13.79
N GLU A 179 -12.12 -5.19 13.99
CA GLU A 179 -13.12 -4.51 13.17
C GLU A 179 -13.02 -5.02 11.73
N THR A 180 -14.15 -5.43 11.17
CA THR A 180 -14.29 -5.95 9.82
C THR A 180 -13.36 -5.18 8.86
N PRO A 181 -12.44 -5.87 8.16
CA PRO A 181 -11.58 -5.19 7.20
C PRO A 181 -12.47 -4.40 6.24
N LYS A 182 -12.19 -3.09 6.08
CA LYS A 182 -12.90 -2.26 5.11
C LYS A 182 -12.94 -3.02 3.78
N SER A 183 -14.12 -3.15 3.21
CA SER A 183 -14.29 -3.68 1.85
C SER A 183 -13.50 -2.82 0.86
N GLU A 184 -13.16 -3.40 -0.29
CA GLU A 184 -12.45 -2.69 -1.35
C GLU A 184 -13.18 -1.42 -1.78
N ASP A 185 -14.52 -1.48 -1.81
CA ASP A 185 -15.39 -0.34 -2.13
C ASP A 185 -15.30 0.73 -1.04
N GLU A 186 -15.36 0.36 0.24
CA GLU A 186 -15.15 1.31 1.35
C GLU A 186 -13.76 1.96 1.33
N VAL A 187 -12.72 1.23 0.89
CA VAL A 187 -11.38 1.79 0.73
C VAL A 187 -11.32 2.73 -0.47
N ARG A 188 -11.97 2.39 -1.59
CA ARG A 188 -12.04 3.26 -2.76
C ARG A 188 -12.78 4.55 -2.46
N GLU A 189 -13.94 4.46 -1.81
CA GLU A 189 -14.71 5.62 -1.35
C GLU A 189 -13.84 6.51 -0.44
N LEU A 190 -13.17 5.91 0.54
CA LEU A 190 -12.26 6.64 1.41
C LEU A 190 -11.10 7.30 0.65
N GLN A 191 -10.53 6.62 -0.34
CA GLN A 191 -9.46 7.18 -1.17
C GLN A 191 -9.98 8.30 -2.06
N GLN A 192 -11.18 8.18 -2.63
CA GLN A 192 -11.83 9.25 -3.40
C GLN A 192 -12.03 10.48 -2.54
N ASP A 193 -12.53 10.32 -1.32
CA ASP A 193 -12.70 11.41 -0.36
C ASP A 193 -11.36 12.08 -0.03
N LEU A 194 -10.32 11.29 0.25
CA LEU A 194 -8.99 11.82 0.55
C LEU A 194 -8.37 12.55 -0.66
N VAL A 195 -8.54 12.03 -1.88
CA VAL A 195 -8.13 12.73 -3.11
C VAL A 195 -8.90 14.05 -3.27
N ALA A 196 -10.21 14.04 -3.01
CA ALA A 196 -11.05 15.25 -3.02
C ALA A 196 -10.66 16.27 -1.95
N LEU A 197 -10.00 15.84 -0.87
CA LEU A 197 -9.37 16.72 0.13
C LEU A 197 -7.97 17.21 -0.26
N GLY A 198 -7.41 16.74 -1.38
CA GLY A 198 -6.13 17.17 -1.93
C GLY A 198 -4.94 16.27 -1.57
N TYR A 199 -5.17 15.05 -1.07
CA TYR A 199 -4.09 14.09 -0.85
C TYR A 199 -3.73 13.34 -2.13
N GLU A 200 -2.43 13.22 -2.42
CA GLU A 200 -1.94 12.48 -3.59
C GLU A 200 -2.00 10.96 -3.35
N LEU A 201 -3.13 10.36 -3.72
CA LEU A 201 -3.38 8.92 -3.61
C LEU A 201 -3.85 8.35 -4.95
N THR A 202 -3.55 7.07 -5.17
CA THR A 202 -4.21 6.27 -6.19
C THR A 202 -5.49 5.70 -5.59
N VAL A 203 -6.62 5.81 -6.30
CA VAL A 203 -7.88 5.15 -5.92
C VAL A 203 -7.84 3.71 -6.41
N ASP A 204 -7.16 2.85 -5.67
CA ASP A 204 -6.91 1.46 -6.01
C ASP A 204 -7.66 0.47 -5.11
N GLY A 205 -8.39 0.95 -4.10
CA GLY A 205 -9.04 0.13 -3.08
C GLY A 205 -8.05 -0.46 -2.07
N PHE A 206 -6.81 0.06 -2.03
CA PHE A 206 -5.75 -0.44 -1.17
C PHE A 206 -5.45 0.51 0.01
N ASP A 207 -5.78 0.03 1.22
CA ASP A 207 -5.48 0.73 2.49
C ASP A 207 -4.01 0.51 2.88
N GLY A 208 -3.11 1.11 2.09
CA GLY A 208 -1.67 1.06 2.27
C GLY A 208 -1.12 2.26 3.03
N LYS A 209 0.21 2.27 3.25
CA LYS A 209 0.93 3.34 3.97
C LYS A 209 0.59 4.77 3.52
N LYS A 210 0.31 4.99 2.23
CA LYS A 210 -0.09 6.31 1.72
C LYS A 210 -1.50 6.68 2.20
N THR A 211 -2.45 5.77 2.06
CA THR A 211 -3.82 5.90 2.58
C THR A 211 -3.79 6.11 4.10
N GLU A 212 -3.05 5.28 4.83
CA GLU A 212 -2.86 5.43 6.28
C GLU A 212 -2.23 6.79 6.65
N ALA A 213 -1.21 7.25 5.92
CA ALA A 213 -0.59 8.55 6.17
C ALA A 213 -1.57 9.71 5.93
N ALA A 214 -2.38 9.64 4.87
CA ALA A 214 -3.44 10.62 4.61
C ALA A 214 -4.52 10.59 5.70
N ILE A 215 -4.92 9.41 6.18
CA ILE A 215 -5.82 9.26 7.33
C ILE A 215 -5.24 9.94 8.57
N ARG A 216 -3.98 9.63 8.92
CA ARG A 216 -3.29 10.23 10.07
C ARG A 216 -3.17 11.76 9.94
N ALA A 217 -2.94 12.26 8.73
CA ALA A 217 -2.91 13.69 8.46
C ALA A 217 -4.28 14.34 8.72
N VAL A 218 -5.37 13.75 8.22
CA VAL A 218 -6.73 14.20 8.51
C VAL A 218 -7.01 14.19 10.01
N GLN A 219 -6.66 13.11 10.71
CA GLN A 219 -6.85 12.96 12.15
C GLN A 219 -6.14 14.06 12.93
N LYS A 220 -4.86 14.29 12.63
CA LYS A 220 -4.06 15.35 13.23
C LYS A 220 -4.69 16.73 13.01
N GLN A 221 -5.11 17.02 11.78
CA GLN A 221 -5.72 18.31 11.45
C GLN A 221 -7.14 18.46 12.02
N ALA A 222 -7.83 17.37 12.37
CA ALA A 222 -9.18 17.38 12.93
C ALA A 222 -9.20 17.33 14.47
N GLY A 223 -8.05 17.14 15.11
CA GLY A 223 -7.96 17.03 16.57
C GLY A 223 -8.58 15.75 17.13
N VAL A 224 -8.69 14.69 16.33
CA VAL A 224 -9.17 13.37 16.77
C VAL A 224 -7.99 12.43 17.04
N LEU A 225 -8.25 11.25 17.63
CA LEU A 225 -7.23 10.24 17.89
C LEU A 225 -6.45 9.89 16.61
N VAL A 226 -5.11 9.94 16.67
CA VAL A 226 -4.22 9.71 15.52
C VAL A 226 -3.75 8.26 15.50
N ASP A 227 -4.66 7.35 15.21
CA ASP A 227 -4.41 5.91 15.16
C ASP A 227 -4.18 5.36 13.74
N GLY A 228 -4.44 6.15 12.70
CA GLY A 228 -4.36 5.74 11.29
C GLY A 228 -5.57 4.95 10.79
N LEU A 229 -6.63 4.87 11.59
CA LEU A 229 -7.87 4.18 11.26
C LEU A 229 -8.97 5.17 10.85
N ALA A 230 -9.66 4.85 9.77
CA ALA A 230 -10.83 5.64 9.34
C ALA A 230 -12.10 5.18 10.08
N GLY A 231 -12.08 5.24 11.41
CA GLY A 231 -13.24 4.99 12.27
C GLY A 231 -14.30 6.11 12.19
N PRO A 232 -15.43 6.01 12.93
CA PRO A 232 -16.55 6.96 12.84
C PRO A 232 -16.14 8.43 12.99
N ALA A 233 -15.29 8.75 13.96
CA ALA A 233 -14.80 10.11 14.19
C ALA A 233 -13.96 10.64 13.01
N THR A 234 -13.11 9.79 12.44
CA THR A 234 -12.32 10.14 11.26
C THR A 234 -13.19 10.32 10.02
N LYS A 235 -14.16 9.42 9.78
CA LYS A 235 -15.11 9.51 8.65
C LYS A 235 -15.95 10.79 8.75
N ASP A 236 -16.40 11.15 9.95
CA ASP A 236 -17.14 12.40 10.19
C ASP A 236 -16.27 13.64 9.92
N ALA A 237 -14.99 13.60 10.32
CA ALA A 237 -14.05 14.68 10.04
C ALA A 237 -13.76 14.86 8.55
N ILE A 238 -13.65 13.75 7.79
CA ILE A 238 -13.51 13.77 6.33
C ILE A 238 -14.75 14.42 5.70
N ARG A 239 -15.95 13.95 6.04
CA ARG A 239 -17.23 14.46 5.53
C ARG A 239 -17.36 15.97 5.74
N LYS A 240 -17.15 16.44 6.98
CA LYS A 240 -17.23 17.87 7.32
C LYS A 240 -16.25 18.73 6.53
N ARG A 241 -15.06 18.22 6.22
CA ARG A 241 -14.09 18.94 5.37
C ARG A 241 -14.52 18.99 3.91
N LEU A 242 -15.06 17.90 3.38
CA LEU A 242 -15.60 17.87 2.02
C LEU A 242 -16.75 18.88 1.88
N GLU A 243 -17.69 18.89 2.85
CA GLU A 243 -18.78 19.86 2.92
C GLU A 243 -18.30 21.30 2.96
N ARG A 244 -17.22 21.61 3.70
CA ARG A 244 -16.63 22.96 3.71
C ARG A 244 -15.99 23.34 2.38
N ARG A 245 -15.39 22.38 1.66
CA ARG A 245 -14.82 22.61 0.32
C ARG A 245 -15.91 22.85 -0.72
N THR A 246 -17.03 22.13 -0.65
CA THR A 246 -18.15 22.30 -1.58
C THR A 246 -18.99 23.55 -1.26
N ALA A 247 -19.17 23.88 0.02
CA ALA A 247 -19.82 25.13 0.45
C ALA A 247 -18.97 26.38 0.18
N GLY A 248 -17.65 26.21 0.05
CA GLY A 248 -16.71 27.25 -0.34
C GLY A 248 -16.45 27.33 -1.84
N GLY A 249 -17.44 26.96 -2.69
CA GLY A 249 -17.33 27.02 -4.15
C GLY A 249 -16.71 28.35 -4.63
N GLU A 250 -15.87 28.22 -5.65
CA GLU A 250 -15.24 29.24 -6.50
C GLU A 250 -15.63 30.72 -6.21
N PRO A 251 -14.66 31.63 -5.97
CA PRO A 251 -14.97 33.04 -5.76
C PRO A 251 -15.71 33.59 -6.99
N PRO A 252 -16.68 34.51 -6.81
CA PRO A 252 -17.44 35.04 -7.93
C PRO A 252 -16.47 35.64 -8.95
N ALA A 253 -16.60 35.21 -10.20
CA ALA A 253 -15.97 35.88 -11.33
C ALA A 253 -16.43 37.36 -11.32
N ASP A 254 -15.45 38.25 -11.47
CA ASP A 254 -15.54 39.71 -11.47
C ASP A 254 -15.87 40.42 -10.15
N LYS A 255 -14.81 40.66 -9.37
CA LYS A 255 -14.39 42.03 -9.07
C LYS A 255 -12.90 42.15 -9.40
N THR A 256 -12.58 42.94 -10.42
CA THR A 256 -11.18 43.24 -10.74
C THR A 256 -10.52 43.95 -9.55
N ILE A 257 -9.19 43.89 -9.43
CA ILE A 257 -8.42 44.66 -8.41
C ILE A 257 -8.84 46.15 -8.39
N ILE A 258 -9.32 46.67 -9.52
CA ILE A 258 -9.84 48.03 -9.69
C ILE A 258 -11.12 48.28 -8.87
N ASP A 259 -11.96 47.27 -8.64
CA ASP A 259 -13.21 47.40 -7.90
C ASP A 259 -13.01 47.37 -6.38
N VAL A 260 -11.94 46.73 -5.91
CA VAL A 260 -11.52 46.72 -4.50
C VAL A 260 -10.85 48.05 -4.11
N LEU A 261 -10.16 48.71 -5.04
CA LEU A 261 -9.50 50.01 -4.80
C LEU A 261 -10.45 51.22 -4.82
N LYS A 262 -11.70 51.02 -5.29
CA LYS A 262 -12.73 52.08 -5.34
C LYS A 262 -13.56 52.18 -4.07
N THR A 263 -13.43 51.26 -3.12
CA THR A 263 -14.13 51.36 -1.83
C THR A 263 -13.36 52.27 -0.88
N PRO A 264 -14.03 53.07 -0.02
CA PRO A 264 -13.37 53.90 0.99
C PRO A 264 -12.46 53.08 1.93
N GLU A 265 -12.76 51.80 2.14
CA GLU A 265 -12.01 50.85 2.97
C GLU A 265 -10.75 50.31 2.26
N GLY A 266 -10.78 50.18 0.92
CA GLY A 266 -9.64 49.74 0.11
C GLY A 266 -8.51 50.76 -0.01
N MET A 267 -8.82 52.06 0.07
CA MET A 267 -7.79 53.12 0.12
C MET A 267 -7.01 53.14 1.45
N ALA A 268 -7.61 52.70 2.56
CA ALA A 268 -6.97 52.71 3.88
C ALA A 268 -6.02 51.53 4.10
N THR A 269 -6.24 50.40 3.41
CA THR A 269 -5.45 49.16 3.55
C THR A 269 -4.33 49.01 2.51
N GLY A 270 -4.33 49.83 1.44
CA GLY A 270 -3.31 49.80 0.38
C GLY A 270 -1.88 50.14 0.83
N GLY A 271 -1.70 50.75 2.00
CA GLY A 271 -0.38 51.07 2.56
C GLY A 271 0.35 49.88 3.22
N GLY A 272 -0.37 48.84 3.64
CA GLY A 272 0.20 47.71 4.42
C GLY A 272 0.67 46.51 3.59
N ILE A 273 0.13 46.34 2.39
CA ILE A 273 0.49 45.22 1.50
C ILE A 273 1.86 45.47 0.84
N LEU A 274 2.23 46.73 0.62
CA LEU A 274 3.50 47.09 -0.01
C LEU A 274 4.71 46.89 0.91
N THR A 275 4.56 47.11 2.22
CA THR A 275 5.64 46.92 3.21
C THR A 275 5.96 45.45 3.49
N THR A 276 4.98 44.55 3.32
CA THR A 276 5.20 43.11 3.54
C THR A 276 5.93 42.45 2.36
N ILE A 277 5.77 42.95 1.14
CA ILE A 277 6.43 42.41 -0.06
C ILE A 277 7.89 42.90 -0.19
N LEU A 278 8.25 44.06 0.36
CA LEU A 278 9.61 44.62 0.29
C LEU A 278 10.54 44.21 1.45
N GLY A 279 10.06 43.50 2.47
CA GLY A 279 10.83 43.16 3.68
C GLY A 279 11.72 41.92 3.60
N ALA A 280 11.75 41.20 2.48
CA ALA A 280 12.48 39.93 2.37
C ALA A 280 13.51 39.93 1.23
N ALA A 281 14.56 40.74 1.32
CA ALA A 281 15.76 40.56 0.49
C ALA A 281 16.98 41.28 1.06
N ALA A 282 17.74 40.61 1.93
CA ALA A 282 19.08 41.06 2.31
C ALA A 282 20.17 40.67 1.29
N ASN A 283 19.83 39.95 0.21
CA ASN A 283 20.70 39.79 -0.96
C ASN A 283 19.97 39.05 -2.10
N PRO A 284 19.43 39.74 -3.12
CA PRO A 284 18.78 39.04 -4.22
C PRO A 284 19.77 38.63 -5.32
N GLY A 285 19.74 37.34 -5.68
CA GLY A 285 20.54 36.78 -6.78
C GLY A 285 20.00 37.18 -8.17
N PRO A 286 20.73 36.84 -9.26
CA PRO A 286 20.40 37.26 -10.64
C PRO A 286 18.99 36.88 -11.09
N LEU A 287 18.45 35.77 -10.60
CA LEU A 287 17.11 35.29 -10.93
C LEU A 287 16.00 36.19 -10.34
N GLN A 288 16.25 36.83 -9.19
CA GLN A 288 15.29 37.75 -8.57
C GLN A 288 15.23 39.08 -9.30
N TRP A 289 16.35 39.53 -9.89
CA TRP A 289 16.36 40.70 -10.79
C TRP A 289 15.62 40.41 -12.10
N ALA A 290 15.72 39.19 -12.63
CA ALA A 290 14.95 38.78 -13.79
C ALA A 290 13.44 38.79 -13.50
N ILE A 291 13.02 38.29 -12.33
CA ILE A 291 11.61 38.31 -11.89
C ILE A 291 11.12 39.75 -11.67
N ALA A 292 11.92 40.60 -11.02
CA ALA A 292 11.60 42.01 -10.82
C ALA A 292 11.45 42.77 -12.16
N GLY A 293 12.33 42.49 -13.13
CA GLY A 293 12.23 43.06 -14.48
C GLY A 293 10.95 42.67 -15.20
N VAL A 294 10.53 41.40 -15.12
CA VAL A 294 9.28 40.91 -15.73
C VAL A 294 8.05 41.58 -15.11
N VAL A 295 8.05 41.77 -13.78
CA VAL A 295 6.94 42.44 -13.07
C VAL A 295 6.84 43.92 -13.44
N VAL A 296 7.96 44.64 -13.55
CA VAL A 296 7.98 46.04 -13.96
C VAL A 296 7.51 46.21 -15.41
N VAL A 297 7.92 45.31 -16.32
CA VAL A 297 7.46 45.34 -17.71
C VAL A 297 5.96 45.02 -17.80
N ALA A 298 5.46 44.04 -17.05
CA ALA A 298 4.03 43.72 -17.01
C ALA A 298 3.18 44.89 -16.49
N LEU A 299 3.67 45.59 -15.46
CA LEU A 299 3.03 46.79 -14.92
C LEU A 299 3.06 47.94 -15.93
N ALA A 300 4.18 48.18 -16.62
CA ALA A 300 4.29 49.23 -17.63
C ALA A 300 3.38 48.95 -18.85
N VAL A 301 3.29 47.70 -19.29
CA VAL A 301 2.37 47.27 -20.37
C VAL A 301 0.92 47.41 -19.94
N GLY A 302 0.59 47.04 -18.69
CA GLY A 302 -0.74 47.23 -18.11
C GLY A 302 -1.15 48.71 -18.05
N VAL A 303 -0.25 49.58 -17.60
CA VAL A 303 -0.48 51.04 -17.56
C VAL A 303 -0.62 51.62 -18.97
N ALA A 304 0.23 51.21 -19.92
CA ALA A 304 0.14 51.67 -21.30
C ALA A 304 -1.17 51.23 -21.98
N TYR A 305 -1.64 50.01 -21.70
CA TYR A 305 -2.93 49.51 -22.17
C TYR A 305 -4.09 50.32 -21.59
N LEU A 306 -4.06 50.59 -20.27
CA LEU A 306 -5.07 51.38 -19.58
C LEU A 306 -5.17 52.82 -20.10
N VAL A 307 -4.03 53.48 -20.33
CA VAL A 307 -3.98 54.84 -20.92
C VAL A 307 -4.54 54.84 -22.35
N ARG A 308 -4.29 53.78 -23.12
CA ARG A 308 -4.81 53.63 -24.49
C ARG A 308 -6.32 53.33 -24.52
N SER A 309 -6.84 52.58 -23.55
CA SER A 309 -8.27 52.29 -23.44
C SER A 309 -9.05 53.52 -23.00
N MET A 310 -8.51 54.33 -22.08
CA MET A 310 -9.14 55.58 -21.65
C MET A 310 -9.23 56.60 -22.79
N ARG A 311 -8.17 56.78 -23.59
CA ARG A 311 -8.20 57.68 -24.76
C ARG A 311 -9.17 57.28 -25.87
N ARG A 312 -9.60 56.01 -25.92
CA ARG A 312 -10.62 55.53 -26.86
C ARG A 312 -12.05 55.66 -26.32
N ALA A 313 -12.21 55.88 -25.02
CA ALA A 313 -13.52 56.09 -24.41
C ALA A 313 -13.97 57.57 -24.49
N ASP A 314 -13.01 58.48 -24.71
CA ASP A 314 -13.24 59.94 -24.78
C ASP A 314 -13.28 60.49 -26.23
N ALA A 315 -13.30 59.63 -27.26
CA ALA A 315 -13.35 59.99 -28.69
C ALA A 315 -14.53 59.30 -29.39
#